data_AF-A0A6L6WQ30-F1
#
_entry.id   AF-A0A6L6WQ30-F1
#
_cell.length_a   1.000
_cell.length_b   1.000
_cell.length_c   1.000
_cell.angle_alpha   90.00
_cell.angle_beta   90.00
_cell.angle_gamma   90.00
#
_symmetry.space_group_name_H-M   'P 1'
#
loop_
_entity.id
_entity.type
_entity.pdbx_description
1 polymer ?
#
loop_
_entity_poly.entity_id
_entity_poly.type
_entity_poly.pdbx_seq_one_letter_code
_entity_poly.pdbx_strand_id
1 'polypeptide(L)'
;MTTPTRDAVRQQIDMLVRAGDTKALREIRDQLRRKVDRRNLRERSRLYAHNPVGWVQERLRQTVWSKQREIMLSVRDHRRTAVRSCHGAGKSHTASLVASWWLDTHPPGEAFVVTSAPTFAQVRAILWRYIRRTHRRGKLAGRVNQTEWHIDDELVAFGRKPADHDESAFQGIHARYVLVILDEACGIPEQLWVAADALTTNADCRILAIGNPDSPSSHFRKVCLPGSGWHVIGISAFDTPNLTGEEVPEPVAQALVGREWVEEKAKEWGEDNPLYRSKVLGEFSEDAPNRVVRASDIAACRIDPEAKPKAEDLEPVELGVDVGGGGDETVIRERRGRRAGREWRAHTDRPEKIAPLVLQALKESGAGAVKVDSIGVGFGVIGELRNLASQGKHSARIVGVNVGEKSSQPDKFKNLRAEIWWEIGRGLSERKGWDLSSMANDDTTVAQLLAPLWDVDAQGRIQVEPKDEIRKRLGRSPDNADALLLAFYSGSRTRVRWL
;
A
#
# COMPACT_ATOMS: atom_id res chain seq x y z
N MET A 1 -8.71 -27.94 -53.02
CA MET A 1 -10.13 -28.26 -52.82
C MET A 1 -10.93 -26.98 -52.82
N THR A 2 -11.79 -26.79 -53.83
CA THR A 2 -12.70 -25.65 -53.96
C THR A 2 -13.65 -25.59 -52.76
N THR A 3 -13.90 -24.37 -52.25
CA THR A 3 -14.83 -24.19 -51.14
C THR A 3 -16.25 -24.49 -51.65
N PRO A 4 -17.02 -25.39 -51.01
CA PRO A 4 -18.36 -25.72 -51.49
C PRO A 4 -19.24 -24.47 -51.53
N THR A 5 -19.99 -24.30 -52.61
CA THR A 5 -20.91 -23.17 -52.80
C THR A 5 -22.04 -23.24 -51.76
N ARG A 6 -22.66 -22.08 -51.47
CA ARG A 6 -23.78 -22.00 -50.51
C ARG A 6 -24.91 -22.97 -50.86
N ASP A 7 -25.14 -23.18 -52.15
CA ASP A 7 -26.18 -24.08 -52.66
C ASP A 7 -25.80 -25.55 -52.49
N ALA A 8 -24.52 -25.91 -52.65
CA ALA A 8 -24.04 -27.26 -52.36
C ALA A 8 -24.19 -27.61 -50.87
N VAL A 9 -23.92 -26.66 -49.96
CA VAL A 9 -24.12 -26.85 -48.51
C VAL A 9 -25.59 -26.99 -48.17
N ARG A 10 -26.48 -26.22 -48.81
CA ARG A 10 -27.94 -26.35 -48.62
C ARG A 10 -28.46 -27.70 -49.09
N GLN A 11 -28.08 -28.14 -50.29
CA GLN A 11 -28.45 -29.45 -50.82
C GLN A 11 -27.97 -30.59 -49.91
N GLN A 12 -26.76 -30.47 -49.36
CA GLN A 12 -26.22 -31.43 -48.41
C GLN A 12 -27.03 -31.48 -47.10
N ILE A 13 -27.42 -30.32 -46.56
CA ILE A 13 -28.29 -30.25 -45.37
C ILE A 13 -29.66 -30.88 -45.67
N ASP A 14 -30.28 -30.55 -46.79
CA ASP A 14 -31.61 -31.08 -47.17
C ASP A 14 -31.60 -32.60 -47.33
N MET A 15 -30.53 -33.17 -47.91
CA MET A 15 -30.35 -34.62 -47.99
C MET A 15 -30.22 -35.27 -46.61
N LEU A 16 -29.43 -34.68 -45.70
CA LEU A 16 -29.23 -35.23 -44.36
C LEU A 16 -30.49 -35.11 -43.48
N VAL A 17 -31.28 -34.05 -43.66
CA VAL A 17 -32.59 -33.90 -43.01
C VAL A 17 -33.56 -34.98 -43.49
N ARG A 18 -33.63 -35.24 -44.81
CA ARG A 18 -34.45 -36.33 -45.38
C ARG A 18 -34.00 -37.72 -44.90
N ALA A 19 -32.71 -37.91 -44.70
CA ALA A 19 -32.13 -39.15 -44.20
C ALA A 19 -32.23 -39.33 -42.67
N GLY A 20 -32.65 -38.30 -41.92
CA GLY A 20 -32.71 -38.34 -40.46
C GLY A 20 -31.34 -38.38 -39.76
N ASP A 21 -30.24 -38.07 -40.46
CA ASP A 21 -28.88 -38.16 -39.92
C ASP A 21 -28.53 -36.94 -39.05
N THR A 22 -29.01 -37.00 -37.81
CA THR A 22 -28.81 -35.94 -36.82
C THR A 22 -27.34 -35.75 -36.42
N LYS A 23 -26.49 -36.77 -36.59
CA LYS A 23 -25.06 -36.68 -36.26
C LYS A 23 -24.32 -35.87 -37.32
N ALA A 24 -24.50 -36.21 -38.60
CA ALA A 24 -23.90 -35.46 -39.70
C ALA A 24 -24.40 -34.00 -39.76
N LEU A 25 -25.67 -33.75 -39.42
CA LEU A 25 -26.22 -32.40 -39.30
C LEU A 25 -25.51 -31.57 -38.20
N ARG A 26 -25.20 -32.17 -37.05
CA ARG A 26 -24.41 -31.50 -36.00
C ARG A 26 -23.00 -31.21 -36.47
N GLU A 27 -22.35 -32.15 -37.16
CA GLU A 27 -21.00 -31.97 -37.69
C GLU A 27 -20.93 -30.82 -38.70
N ILE A 28 -21.88 -30.74 -39.65
CA ILE A 28 -21.96 -29.63 -40.60
C ILE A 28 -22.23 -28.30 -39.90
N ARG A 29 -23.18 -28.27 -38.96
CA ARG A 29 -23.46 -27.06 -38.16
C ARG A 29 -22.20 -26.58 -37.44
N ASP A 30 -21.46 -27.48 -36.81
CA ASP A 30 -20.27 -27.15 -36.03
C ASP A 30 -19.11 -26.72 -36.94
N GLN A 31 -18.98 -27.30 -38.15
CA GLN A 31 -18.04 -26.86 -39.17
C GLN A 31 -18.36 -25.46 -39.72
N LEU A 32 -19.64 -25.19 -40.02
CA LEU A 32 -20.09 -23.88 -40.49
C LEU A 32 -19.91 -22.81 -39.41
N ARG A 33 -20.25 -23.14 -38.16
CA ARG A 33 -20.03 -22.29 -36.99
C ARG A 33 -18.56 -21.95 -36.83
N ARG A 34 -17.66 -22.94 -36.85
CA ARG A 34 -16.20 -22.73 -36.81
C ARG A 34 -15.69 -21.84 -37.95
N LYS A 35 -16.22 -21.98 -39.17
CA LYS A 35 -15.85 -21.12 -40.31
C LYS A 35 -16.29 -19.67 -40.10
N VAL A 36 -17.53 -19.46 -39.65
CA VAL A 36 -18.06 -18.13 -39.33
C VAL A 36 -17.26 -17.50 -38.19
N ASP A 37 -17.00 -18.24 -37.12
CA ASP A 37 -16.23 -17.77 -35.96
C ASP A 37 -14.80 -17.39 -36.34
N ARG A 38 -14.12 -18.20 -37.17
CA ARG A 38 -12.78 -17.87 -37.71
C ARG A 38 -12.79 -16.65 -38.62
N ARG A 39 -13.81 -16.47 -39.47
CA ARG A 39 -13.93 -15.29 -40.35
C ARG A 39 -14.15 -14.03 -39.52
N ASN A 40 -15.08 -14.09 -38.58
CA ASN A 40 -15.39 -13.00 -37.66
C ASN A 40 -14.16 -12.63 -36.82
N LEU A 41 -13.42 -13.62 -36.34
CA LEU A 41 -12.16 -13.40 -35.62
C LEU A 41 -11.10 -12.72 -36.49
N ARG A 42 -10.86 -13.18 -37.72
CA ARG A 42 -9.87 -12.55 -38.62
C ARG A 42 -10.20 -11.08 -38.90
N GLU A 43 -11.48 -10.78 -39.10
CA GLU A 43 -11.95 -9.41 -39.28
C GLU A 43 -11.74 -8.58 -38.01
N ARG A 44 -12.08 -9.13 -36.84
CA ARG A 44 -11.87 -8.48 -35.54
C ARG A 44 -10.39 -8.22 -35.25
N SER A 45 -9.51 -9.20 -35.45
CA SER A 45 -8.07 -9.02 -35.30
C SER A 45 -7.55 -7.93 -36.23
N ARG A 46 -7.98 -7.93 -37.50
CA ARG A 46 -7.58 -6.90 -38.47
C ARG A 46 -8.00 -5.49 -38.05
N LEU A 47 -9.22 -5.32 -37.54
CA LEU A 47 -9.73 -4.01 -37.15
C LEU A 47 -9.17 -3.53 -35.80
N TYR A 48 -9.00 -4.44 -34.85
CA TYR A 48 -8.89 -4.09 -33.43
C TYR A 48 -7.60 -4.55 -32.74
N ALA A 49 -6.81 -5.47 -33.31
CA ALA A 49 -5.58 -5.95 -32.64
C ALA A 49 -4.54 -4.83 -32.42
N HIS A 50 -4.54 -3.79 -33.27
CA HIS A 50 -3.69 -2.61 -33.08
C HIS A 50 -4.49 -1.35 -32.69
N ASN A 51 -5.80 -1.48 -32.45
CA ASN A 51 -6.69 -0.39 -32.08
C ASN A 51 -7.55 -0.78 -30.86
N PRO A 52 -6.94 -0.90 -29.66
CA PRO A 52 -7.67 -1.25 -28.44
C PRO A 52 -8.77 -0.23 -28.11
N VAL A 53 -8.57 1.04 -28.42
CA VAL A 53 -9.52 2.11 -28.11
C VAL A 53 -10.76 1.99 -29.01
N GLY A 54 -10.56 1.81 -30.32
CA GLY A 54 -11.65 1.55 -31.26
C GLY A 54 -12.42 0.28 -30.91
N TRP A 55 -11.74 -0.76 -30.41
CA TRP A 55 -12.42 -1.97 -29.91
C TRP A 55 -13.43 -1.63 -28.79
N VAL A 56 -13.05 -0.81 -27.81
CA VAL A 56 -13.97 -0.42 -26.73
C VAL A 56 -15.10 0.46 -27.26
N GLN A 57 -14.78 1.45 -28.09
CA GLN A 57 -15.76 2.44 -28.58
C GLN A 57 -16.76 1.82 -29.56
N GLU A 58 -16.29 1.02 -30.51
CA GLU A 58 -17.10 0.49 -31.61
C GLU A 58 -17.76 -0.84 -31.23
N ARG A 59 -17.00 -1.75 -30.60
CA ARG A 59 -17.51 -3.08 -30.25
C ARG A 59 -18.28 -3.11 -28.94
N LEU A 60 -17.74 -2.49 -27.89
CA LEU A 60 -18.40 -2.47 -26.58
C LEU A 60 -19.37 -1.30 -26.41
N ARG A 61 -19.31 -0.29 -27.30
CA ARG A 61 -20.07 0.96 -27.21
C ARG A 61 -19.91 1.59 -25.83
N GLN A 62 -18.65 1.77 -25.45
CA GLN A 62 -18.25 2.40 -24.19
C GLN A 62 -17.30 3.56 -24.45
N THR A 63 -17.39 4.59 -23.60
CA THR A 63 -16.50 5.75 -23.64
C THR A 63 -15.15 5.36 -23.02
N VAL A 64 -14.07 5.83 -23.65
CA VAL A 64 -12.70 5.71 -23.16
C VAL A 64 -12.15 7.13 -23.02
N TRP A 65 -11.91 7.55 -21.78
CA TRP A 65 -11.33 8.87 -21.51
C TRP A 65 -9.81 8.86 -21.64
N SER A 66 -9.19 10.03 -21.64
CA SER A 66 -7.79 10.27 -22.01
C SER A 66 -6.77 9.32 -21.36
N LYS A 67 -6.76 9.17 -20.04
CA LYS A 67 -5.81 8.26 -19.36
C LYS A 67 -6.10 6.78 -19.59
N GLN A 68 -7.37 6.39 -19.77
CA GLN A 68 -7.68 5.00 -20.15
C GLN A 68 -7.11 4.69 -21.54
N ARG A 69 -7.27 5.62 -22.48
CA ARG A 69 -6.68 5.54 -23.83
C ARG A 69 -5.16 5.39 -23.73
N GLU A 70 -4.50 6.21 -22.93
CA GLU A 70 -3.05 6.15 -22.70
C GLU A 70 -2.61 4.76 -22.22
N ILE A 71 -3.28 4.19 -21.21
CA ILE A 71 -2.96 2.83 -20.70
C ILE A 71 -3.13 1.77 -21.79
N MET A 72 -4.26 1.81 -22.51
CA MET A 72 -4.55 0.81 -23.54
C MET A 72 -3.54 0.82 -24.69
N LEU A 73 -3.11 2.01 -25.12
CA LEU A 73 -2.08 2.17 -26.13
C LEU A 73 -0.71 1.75 -25.60
N SER A 74 -0.39 2.07 -24.34
CA SER A 74 0.85 1.64 -23.70
C SER A 74 0.97 0.11 -23.66
N VAL A 75 -0.10 -0.61 -23.32
CA VAL A 75 -0.09 -2.09 -23.33
C VAL A 75 0.08 -2.64 -24.74
N ARG A 76 -0.45 -1.98 -25.77
CA ARG A 76 -0.22 -2.37 -27.17
C ARG A 76 1.28 -2.24 -27.52
N ASP A 77 1.87 -1.10 -27.20
CA ASP A 77 3.17 -0.67 -27.70
C ASP A 77 4.37 -1.12 -26.86
N HIS A 78 4.17 -1.36 -25.55
CA HIS A 78 5.25 -1.68 -24.62
C HIS A 78 5.04 -3.04 -23.96
N ARG A 79 6.13 -3.84 -23.87
CA ARG A 79 6.11 -5.15 -23.18
C ARG A 79 5.71 -5.03 -21.71
N ARG A 80 6.03 -3.91 -21.05
CA ARG A 80 5.81 -3.71 -19.63
C ARG A 80 5.27 -2.30 -19.37
N THR A 81 4.06 -2.22 -18.82
CA THR A 81 3.37 -0.97 -18.48
C THR A 81 3.05 -0.94 -16.98
N ALA A 82 3.48 0.12 -16.29
CA ALA A 82 3.18 0.37 -14.88
C ALA A 82 2.33 1.63 -14.74
N VAL A 83 1.25 1.58 -13.97
CA VAL A 83 0.28 2.67 -13.82
C VAL A 83 0.07 2.98 -12.35
N ARG A 84 0.75 4.02 -11.86
CA ARG A 84 0.51 4.57 -10.52
C ARG A 84 -0.66 5.54 -10.59
N SER A 85 -1.68 5.32 -9.78
CA SER A 85 -2.94 6.04 -9.93
C SER A 85 -3.60 6.37 -8.60
N CYS A 86 -4.30 7.50 -8.57
CA CYS A 86 -5.13 7.95 -7.47
C CYS A 86 -6.33 7.01 -7.22
N HIS A 87 -7.06 7.29 -6.14
CA HIS A 87 -8.31 6.63 -5.87
C HIS A 87 -9.42 7.11 -6.82
N GLY A 88 -10.38 6.23 -7.14
CA GLY A 88 -11.53 6.61 -7.98
C GLY A 88 -11.27 6.82 -9.48
N ALA A 89 -10.09 6.53 -10.02
CA ALA A 89 -9.82 6.70 -11.47
C ALA A 89 -10.31 5.56 -12.38
N GLY A 90 -11.04 4.56 -11.88
CA GLY A 90 -11.53 3.44 -12.70
C GLY A 90 -10.46 2.42 -13.15
N LYS A 91 -9.37 2.25 -12.38
CA LYS A 91 -8.23 1.35 -12.64
C LYS A 91 -8.64 -0.08 -13.06
N SER A 92 -9.32 -0.81 -12.18
CA SER A 92 -9.70 -2.21 -12.44
C SER A 92 -10.70 -2.37 -13.58
N HIS A 93 -11.50 -1.34 -13.86
CA HIS A 93 -12.35 -1.33 -15.06
C HIS A 93 -11.49 -1.28 -16.32
N THR A 94 -10.51 -0.37 -16.38
CA THR A 94 -9.56 -0.26 -17.49
C THR A 94 -8.78 -1.56 -17.70
N ALA A 95 -8.27 -2.16 -16.63
CA ALA A 95 -7.60 -3.47 -16.68
C ALA A 95 -8.51 -4.57 -17.25
N SER A 96 -9.80 -4.58 -16.90
CA SER A 96 -10.76 -5.52 -17.47
C SER A 96 -11.02 -5.34 -18.97
N LEU A 97 -10.98 -4.08 -19.46
CA LEU A 97 -11.11 -3.78 -20.88
C LEU A 97 -9.89 -4.29 -21.65
N VAL A 98 -8.69 -4.08 -21.11
CA VAL A 98 -7.45 -4.60 -21.67
C VAL A 98 -7.47 -6.13 -21.74
N ALA A 99 -7.83 -6.82 -20.64
CA ALA A 99 -7.97 -8.28 -20.61
C ALA A 99 -8.94 -8.80 -21.68
N SER A 100 -10.10 -8.15 -21.79
CA SER A 100 -11.17 -8.57 -22.69
C SER A 100 -10.82 -8.29 -24.16
N TRP A 101 -10.18 -7.16 -24.44
CA TRP A 101 -9.64 -6.83 -25.77
C TRP A 101 -8.61 -7.86 -26.21
N TRP A 102 -7.69 -8.22 -25.30
CA TRP A 102 -6.61 -9.16 -25.57
C TRP A 102 -7.15 -10.51 -26.05
N LEU A 103 -8.09 -11.10 -25.29
CA LEU A 103 -8.67 -12.42 -25.62
C LEU A 103 -9.57 -12.41 -26.86
N ASP A 104 -10.14 -11.27 -27.19
CA ASP A 104 -11.15 -11.17 -28.25
C ASP A 104 -10.56 -10.77 -29.61
N THR A 105 -9.32 -10.29 -29.62
CA THR A 105 -8.59 -9.86 -30.82
C THR A 105 -7.45 -10.77 -31.22
N HIS A 106 -7.04 -11.71 -30.35
CA HIS A 106 -6.04 -12.73 -30.67
C HIS A 106 -6.67 -14.09 -30.97
N PRO A 107 -5.97 -14.99 -31.69
CA PRO A 107 -6.49 -16.31 -31.97
C PRO A 107 -6.73 -17.14 -30.70
N PRO A 108 -7.87 -17.86 -30.59
CA PRO A 108 -8.08 -18.86 -29.55
C PRO A 108 -6.93 -19.87 -29.52
N GLY A 109 -6.43 -20.19 -28.33
CA GLY A 109 -5.27 -21.07 -28.12
C GLY A 109 -3.90 -20.38 -28.28
N GLU A 110 -3.85 -19.15 -28.81
CA GLU A 110 -2.59 -18.38 -28.91
C GLU A 110 -2.48 -17.27 -27.88
N ALA A 111 -3.59 -16.89 -27.21
CA ALA A 111 -3.62 -15.86 -26.19
C ALA A 111 -4.10 -16.39 -24.84
N PHE A 112 -3.45 -15.90 -23.78
CA PHE A 112 -3.79 -16.27 -22.42
C PHE A 112 -3.69 -15.05 -21.50
N VAL A 113 -4.67 -14.86 -20.61
CA VAL A 113 -4.64 -13.77 -19.62
C VAL A 113 -4.51 -14.33 -18.21
N VAL A 114 -3.47 -13.88 -17.51
CA VAL A 114 -3.27 -14.16 -16.08
C VAL A 114 -3.51 -12.89 -15.30
N THR A 115 -4.32 -12.95 -14.24
CA THR A 115 -4.53 -11.80 -13.35
C THR A 115 -4.20 -12.14 -11.91
N SER A 116 -3.62 -11.20 -11.17
CA SER A 116 -3.43 -11.30 -9.73
C SER A 116 -3.75 -9.98 -9.01
N ALA A 117 -3.98 -10.09 -7.71
CA ALA A 117 -4.23 -9.00 -6.77
C ALA A 117 -3.70 -9.42 -5.38
N PRO A 118 -3.52 -8.49 -4.41
CA PRO A 118 -2.96 -8.81 -3.10
C PRO A 118 -3.73 -9.92 -2.35
N THR A 119 -5.04 -10.02 -2.59
CA THR A 119 -5.89 -11.08 -2.04
C THR A 119 -6.76 -11.74 -3.11
N PHE A 120 -7.08 -13.03 -2.94
CA PHE A 120 -8.00 -13.75 -3.82
C PHE A 120 -9.41 -13.11 -3.83
N ALA A 121 -9.83 -12.55 -2.70
CA ALA A 121 -11.08 -11.81 -2.59
C ALA A 121 -11.11 -10.60 -3.54
N GLN A 122 -10.01 -9.82 -3.62
CA GLN A 122 -9.90 -8.69 -4.54
C GLN A 122 -9.94 -9.15 -6.01
N VAL A 123 -9.21 -10.22 -6.36
CA VAL A 123 -9.27 -10.80 -7.72
C VAL A 123 -10.71 -11.07 -8.13
N ARG A 124 -11.46 -11.81 -7.30
CA ARG A 124 -12.83 -12.24 -7.57
C ARG A 124 -13.84 -11.08 -7.59
N ALA A 125 -13.75 -10.20 -6.59
CA ALA A 125 -14.77 -9.17 -6.31
C ALA A 125 -14.56 -7.87 -7.09
N ILE A 126 -13.32 -7.56 -7.50
CA ILE A 126 -12.97 -6.29 -8.15
C ILE A 126 -12.75 -6.52 -9.65
N LEU A 127 -11.57 -7.02 -10.05
CA LEU A 127 -11.20 -7.14 -11.46
C LEU A 127 -12.14 -8.10 -12.21
N TRP A 128 -12.37 -9.30 -11.67
CA TRP A 128 -13.21 -10.29 -12.36
C TRP A 128 -14.69 -9.92 -12.40
N ARG A 129 -15.16 -9.07 -11.47
CA ARG A 129 -16.50 -8.47 -11.56
C ARG A 129 -16.63 -7.62 -12.82
N TYR A 130 -15.61 -6.82 -13.14
CA TYR A 130 -15.58 -6.04 -14.36
C TYR A 130 -15.40 -6.91 -15.61
N ILE A 131 -14.52 -7.93 -15.58
CA ILE A 131 -14.36 -8.87 -16.71
C ILE A 131 -15.71 -9.53 -17.05
N ARG A 132 -16.45 -10.03 -16.06
CA ARG A 132 -17.80 -10.59 -16.27
C ARG A 132 -18.77 -9.60 -16.91
N ARG A 133 -18.73 -8.33 -16.48
CA ARG A 133 -19.58 -7.27 -17.03
C ARG A 133 -19.23 -6.97 -18.47
N THR A 134 -17.94 -6.84 -18.78
CA THR A 134 -17.41 -6.59 -20.12
C THR A 134 -17.71 -7.76 -21.06
N HIS A 135 -17.49 -9.00 -20.61
CA HIS A 135 -17.83 -10.23 -21.33
C HIS A 135 -19.29 -10.26 -21.75
N ARG A 136 -20.21 -10.08 -20.78
CA ARG A 136 -21.65 -10.12 -21.03
C ARG A 136 -22.10 -9.00 -21.97
N ARG A 137 -21.62 -7.77 -21.74
CA ARG A 137 -21.98 -6.60 -22.55
C ARG A 137 -21.45 -6.72 -23.98
N GLY A 138 -20.22 -7.18 -24.14
CA GLY A 138 -19.58 -7.38 -25.44
C GLY A 138 -20.03 -8.65 -26.19
N LYS A 139 -20.83 -9.52 -25.55
CA LYS A 139 -21.18 -10.86 -26.06
C LYS A 139 -19.92 -11.61 -26.52
N LEU A 140 -18.87 -11.56 -25.68
CA LEU A 140 -17.58 -12.13 -26.02
C LEU A 140 -17.64 -13.66 -26.01
N ALA A 141 -16.72 -14.30 -26.73
CA ALA A 141 -16.71 -15.75 -26.90
C ALA A 141 -16.59 -16.49 -25.55
N GLY A 142 -17.15 -17.69 -25.49
CA GLY A 142 -16.99 -18.57 -24.34
C GLY A 142 -17.81 -18.18 -23.10
N ARG A 143 -17.40 -18.69 -21.94
CA ARG A 143 -18.05 -18.51 -20.64
C ARG A 143 -17.07 -17.99 -19.60
N VAL A 144 -17.57 -17.14 -18.71
CA VAL A 144 -16.80 -16.56 -17.60
C VAL A 144 -17.46 -16.92 -16.28
N ASN A 145 -16.70 -17.51 -15.35
CA ASN A 145 -17.16 -17.81 -14.00
C ASN A 145 -16.64 -16.74 -12.99
N GLN A 146 -16.44 -17.10 -11.72
CA GLN A 146 -15.96 -16.16 -10.70
C GLN A 146 -14.53 -15.66 -10.95
N THR A 147 -13.65 -16.49 -11.52
CA THR A 147 -12.21 -16.19 -11.68
C THR A 147 -11.58 -16.86 -12.89
N GLU A 148 -12.36 -17.45 -13.80
CA GLU A 148 -11.87 -18.13 -15.00
C GLU A 148 -12.72 -17.82 -16.22
N TRP A 149 -12.08 -17.80 -17.39
CA TRP A 149 -12.71 -17.65 -18.70
C TRP A 149 -12.33 -18.85 -19.56
N HIS A 150 -13.33 -19.52 -20.10
CA HIS A 150 -13.19 -20.66 -21.01
C HIS A 150 -13.76 -20.34 -22.39
N ILE A 151 -13.04 -20.69 -23.47
CA ILE A 151 -13.52 -20.63 -24.87
C ILE A 151 -13.38 -22.04 -25.45
N ASP A 152 -14.46 -22.60 -26.01
CA ASP A 152 -14.47 -23.98 -26.55
C ASP A 152 -13.91 -25.04 -25.56
N ASP A 153 -14.26 -24.90 -24.27
CA ASP A 153 -13.80 -25.71 -23.13
C ASP A 153 -12.30 -25.66 -22.83
N GLU A 154 -11.56 -24.76 -23.47
CA GLU A 154 -10.18 -24.42 -23.13
C GLU A 154 -10.15 -23.23 -22.17
N LEU A 155 -9.36 -23.35 -21.10
CA LEU A 155 -9.09 -22.23 -20.18
C LEU A 155 -8.22 -21.21 -20.89
N VAL A 156 -8.72 -19.99 -21.07
CA VAL A 156 -7.98 -18.89 -21.74
C VAL A 156 -7.61 -17.75 -20.79
N ALA A 157 -8.23 -17.70 -19.61
CA ALA A 157 -7.80 -16.78 -18.57
C ALA A 157 -8.19 -17.25 -17.18
N PHE A 158 -7.37 -16.89 -16.19
CA PHE A 158 -7.73 -17.04 -14.79
C PHE A 158 -7.18 -15.94 -13.89
N GLY A 159 -7.82 -15.79 -12.74
CA GLY A 159 -7.38 -14.95 -11.64
C GLY A 159 -7.06 -15.77 -10.41
N ARG A 160 -5.84 -15.63 -9.88
CA ARG A 160 -5.39 -16.33 -8.67
C ARG A 160 -4.55 -15.42 -7.78
N LYS A 161 -4.55 -15.74 -6.48
CA LYS A 161 -3.56 -15.27 -5.50
C LYS A 161 -2.86 -16.50 -4.95
N PRO A 162 -1.71 -16.91 -5.53
CA PRO A 162 -0.91 -18.00 -4.99
C PRO A 162 -0.47 -17.72 -3.56
N ALA A 163 -0.02 -18.76 -2.84
CA ALA A 163 0.73 -18.53 -1.62
C ALA A 163 2.00 -17.73 -1.96
N ASP A 164 2.46 -16.86 -1.06
CA ASP A 164 3.52 -15.88 -1.39
C ASP A 164 4.88 -16.53 -1.73
N HIS A 165 5.03 -17.83 -1.44
CA HIS A 165 6.21 -18.65 -1.71
C HIS A 165 6.02 -19.66 -2.86
N ASP A 166 4.84 -19.70 -3.48
CA ASP A 166 4.53 -20.68 -4.53
C ASP A 166 4.74 -20.09 -5.93
N GLU A 167 5.99 -20.17 -6.40
CA GLU A 167 6.37 -19.80 -7.77
C GLU A 167 5.78 -20.74 -8.83
N SER A 168 5.31 -21.93 -8.43
CA SER A 168 4.80 -22.94 -9.34
C SER A 168 3.35 -22.70 -9.78
N ALA A 169 2.62 -21.84 -9.07
CA ALA A 169 1.19 -21.59 -9.30
C ALA A 169 0.85 -21.01 -10.68
N PHE A 170 1.86 -20.51 -11.40
CA PHE A 170 1.75 -19.98 -12.77
C PHE A 170 2.46 -20.86 -13.82
N GLN A 171 3.03 -22.01 -13.45
CA GLN A 171 3.71 -22.89 -14.40
C GLN A 171 2.75 -23.54 -15.41
N GLY A 172 3.29 -23.87 -16.59
CA GLY A 172 2.55 -24.58 -17.65
C GLY A 172 1.72 -23.68 -18.57
N ILE A 173 1.70 -22.37 -18.36
CA ILE A 173 1.05 -21.41 -19.27
C ILE A 173 2.03 -21.09 -20.39
N HIS A 174 1.75 -21.60 -21.59
CA HIS A 174 2.55 -21.33 -22.78
C HIS A 174 1.65 -20.89 -23.93
N ALA A 175 1.62 -19.59 -24.20
CA ALA A 175 0.91 -19.02 -25.33
C ALA A 175 1.79 -17.95 -26.00
N ARG A 176 1.55 -17.65 -27.27
CA ARG A 176 2.30 -16.60 -27.97
C ARG A 176 2.00 -15.22 -27.34
N TYR A 177 0.73 -14.96 -27.07
CA TYR A 177 0.22 -13.69 -26.56
C TYR A 177 -0.19 -13.84 -25.08
N VAL A 178 0.78 -13.96 -24.18
CA VAL A 178 0.48 -13.94 -22.73
C VAL A 178 0.36 -12.50 -22.25
N LEU A 179 -0.74 -12.18 -21.60
CA LEU A 179 -0.94 -10.92 -20.89
C LEU A 179 -1.06 -11.19 -19.40
N VAL A 180 -0.18 -10.60 -18.61
CA VAL A 180 -0.26 -10.62 -17.14
C VAL A 180 -0.77 -9.27 -16.65
N ILE A 181 -1.78 -9.29 -15.78
CA ILE A 181 -2.34 -8.10 -15.13
C ILE A 181 -2.16 -8.21 -13.61
N LEU A 182 -1.43 -7.28 -13.03
CA LEU A 182 -1.26 -7.13 -11.59
C LEU A 182 -2.12 -5.94 -11.13
N ASP A 183 -3.33 -6.22 -10.64
CA ASP A 183 -4.24 -5.20 -10.10
C ASP A 183 -3.95 -4.93 -8.62
N GLU A 184 -4.10 -3.69 -8.17
CA GLU A 184 -3.59 -3.23 -6.87
C GLU A 184 -2.10 -3.60 -6.65
N ALA A 185 -1.29 -3.36 -7.69
CA ALA A 185 0.10 -3.79 -7.82
C ALA A 185 1.00 -3.48 -6.61
N CYS A 186 0.72 -2.41 -5.87
CA CYS A 186 1.51 -2.02 -4.71
C CYS A 186 1.51 -3.06 -3.58
N GLY A 187 0.43 -3.85 -3.46
CA GLY A 187 0.31 -4.93 -2.46
C GLY A 187 0.76 -6.30 -2.96
N ILE A 188 1.31 -6.40 -4.18
CA ILE A 188 1.75 -7.67 -4.75
C ILE A 188 3.18 -7.99 -4.26
N PRO A 189 3.39 -9.16 -3.61
CA PRO A 189 4.72 -9.60 -3.18
C PRO A 189 5.67 -9.84 -4.36
N GLU A 190 6.97 -9.57 -4.14
CA GLU A 190 8.02 -9.60 -5.17
C GLU A 190 8.09 -10.92 -5.96
N GLN A 191 7.82 -12.05 -5.31
CA GLN A 191 7.82 -13.38 -5.93
C GLN A 191 6.80 -13.51 -7.07
N LEU A 192 5.63 -12.88 -6.94
CA LEU A 192 4.62 -12.89 -8.01
C LEU A 192 5.03 -12.03 -9.21
N TRP A 193 5.89 -11.02 -9.00
CA TRP A 193 6.48 -10.25 -10.10
C TRP A 193 7.51 -11.09 -10.88
N VAL A 194 8.33 -11.86 -10.16
CA VAL A 194 9.27 -12.81 -10.77
C VAL A 194 8.52 -13.85 -11.60
N ALA A 195 7.44 -14.43 -11.06
CA ALA A 195 6.62 -15.37 -11.79
C ALA A 195 5.91 -14.74 -13.01
N ALA A 196 5.46 -13.48 -12.90
CA ALA A 196 4.90 -12.74 -14.03
C ALA A 196 5.92 -12.52 -15.16
N ASP A 197 7.17 -12.21 -14.81
CA ASP A 197 8.25 -12.06 -15.80
C ASP A 197 8.59 -13.41 -16.45
N ALA A 198 8.65 -14.49 -15.67
CA ALA A 198 8.89 -15.84 -16.17
C ALA A 198 7.79 -16.34 -17.13
N LEU A 199 6.55 -15.85 -17.00
CA LEU A 199 5.45 -16.12 -17.93
C LEU A 199 5.55 -15.36 -19.26
N THR A 200 6.24 -14.22 -19.27
CA THR A 200 6.24 -13.28 -20.40
C THR A 200 7.54 -13.36 -21.18
N THR A 201 7.84 -14.55 -21.69
CA THR A 201 9.15 -14.91 -22.27
C THR A 201 9.45 -14.35 -23.66
N ASN A 202 8.43 -13.89 -24.40
CA ASN A 202 8.60 -13.45 -25.79
C ASN A 202 8.18 -11.97 -26.01
N ALA A 203 8.42 -11.46 -27.22
CA ALA A 203 8.18 -10.07 -27.59
C ALA A 203 6.69 -9.68 -27.70
N ASP A 204 5.80 -10.65 -27.89
CA ASP A 204 4.36 -10.46 -28.01
C ASP A 204 3.66 -10.49 -26.63
N CYS A 205 4.34 -10.98 -25.58
CA CYS A 205 3.82 -10.95 -24.23
C CYS A 205 3.77 -9.52 -23.64
N ARG A 206 2.84 -9.29 -22.72
CA ARG A 206 2.61 -8.00 -22.05
C ARG A 206 2.43 -8.16 -20.55
N ILE A 207 2.92 -7.19 -19.78
CA ILE A 207 2.56 -7.02 -18.37
C ILE A 207 1.94 -5.65 -18.15
N LEU A 208 0.77 -5.61 -17.52
CA LEU A 208 0.14 -4.41 -16.99
C LEU A 208 0.12 -4.49 -15.46
N ALA A 209 0.89 -3.62 -14.81
CA ALA A 209 0.80 -3.41 -13.37
C ALA A 209 0.09 -2.10 -13.07
N ILE A 210 -0.97 -2.13 -12.27
CA ILE A 210 -1.78 -0.95 -11.97
C ILE A 210 -2.19 -0.94 -10.51
N GLY A 211 -2.09 0.21 -9.84
CA GLY A 211 -2.44 0.31 -8.42
C GLY A 211 -2.20 1.68 -7.83
N ASN A 212 -2.66 1.86 -6.59
CA ASN A 212 -2.34 3.06 -5.83
C ASN A 212 -0.91 2.95 -5.26
N PRO A 213 -0.11 4.02 -5.27
CA PRO A 213 1.27 4.00 -4.81
C PRO A 213 1.39 4.09 -3.27
N ASP A 214 0.77 3.14 -2.58
CA ASP A 214 0.58 3.15 -1.13
C ASP A 214 1.83 2.82 -0.31
N SER A 215 2.86 2.21 -0.91
CA SER A 215 4.05 1.78 -0.19
C SER A 215 5.32 2.07 -0.98
N PRO A 216 6.25 2.88 -0.44
CA PRO A 216 7.54 3.14 -1.06
C PRO A 216 8.46 1.91 -1.10
N SER A 217 8.24 0.91 -0.24
CA SER A 217 9.06 -0.30 -0.21
C SER A 217 8.56 -1.40 -1.15
N SER A 218 7.45 -1.17 -1.85
CA SER A 218 6.88 -2.17 -2.77
C SER A 218 7.77 -2.39 -4.00
N HIS A 219 7.72 -3.61 -4.57
CA HIS A 219 8.33 -3.85 -5.90
C HIS A 219 7.68 -2.94 -6.96
N PHE A 220 6.40 -2.59 -6.78
CA PHE A 220 5.71 -1.63 -7.65
C PHE A 220 6.41 -0.25 -7.70
N ARG A 221 6.94 0.24 -6.57
CA ARG A 221 7.77 1.46 -6.56
C ARG A 221 9.00 1.28 -7.44
N LYS A 222 9.71 0.15 -7.31
CA LYS A 222 10.94 -0.13 -8.09
C LYS A 222 10.68 -0.04 -9.59
N VAL A 223 9.60 -0.66 -10.08
CA VAL A 223 9.27 -0.63 -11.52
C VAL A 223 8.76 0.72 -12.00
N CYS A 224 8.28 1.59 -11.11
CA CYS A 224 7.86 2.95 -11.44
C CYS A 224 9.01 3.98 -11.43
N LEU A 225 10.23 3.60 -11.06
CA LEU A 225 11.39 4.50 -11.09
C LEU A 225 11.90 4.73 -12.53
N PRO A 226 12.48 5.90 -12.83
CA PRO A 226 13.18 6.13 -14.09
C PRO A 226 14.26 5.06 -14.34
N GLY A 227 14.35 4.58 -15.58
CA GLY A 227 15.35 3.57 -15.97
C GLY A 227 15.00 2.12 -15.60
N SER A 228 13.81 1.85 -15.04
CA SER A 228 13.36 0.49 -14.70
C SER A 228 13.12 -0.42 -15.91
N GLY A 229 13.09 0.14 -17.13
CA GLY A 229 12.69 -0.57 -18.35
C GLY A 229 11.18 -0.76 -18.51
N TRP A 230 10.37 -0.14 -17.65
CA TRP A 230 8.91 -0.08 -17.77
C TRP A 230 8.46 1.24 -18.39
N HIS A 231 7.38 1.21 -19.17
CA HIS A 231 6.65 2.43 -19.51
C HIS A 231 5.74 2.79 -18.34
N VAL A 232 5.94 3.97 -17.73
CA VAL A 232 5.27 4.36 -16.48
C VAL A 232 4.28 5.48 -16.76
N ILE A 233 3.02 5.27 -16.35
CA ILE A 233 1.93 6.24 -16.45
C ILE A 233 1.52 6.68 -15.03
N GLY A 234 1.40 7.99 -14.83
CA GLY A 234 0.82 8.60 -13.63
C GLY A 234 -0.62 9.06 -13.88
N ILE A 235 -1.49 8.85 -12.89
CA ILE A 235 -2.85 9.38 -12.86
C ILE A 235 -3.13 9.97 -11.48
N SER A 236 -3.14 11.30 -11.39
CA SER A 236 -3.69 12.02 -10.25
C SER A 236 -5.21 12.18 -10.38
N ALA A 237 -5.88 12.58 -9.30
CA ALA A 237 -7.29 12.95 -9.34
C ALA A 237 -7.51 14.12 -10.32
N PHE A 238 -6.53 15.02 -10.42
CA PHE A 238 -6.55 16.18 -11.33
C PHE A 238 -6.44 15.80 -12.80
N ASP A 239 -6.01 14.59 -13.13
CA ASP A 239 -6.02 14.06 -14.49
C ASP A 239 -7.38 13.47 -14.88
N THR A 240 -8.31 13.31 -13.93
CA THR A 240 -9.62 12.70 -14.22
C THR A 240 -10.59 13.69 -14.87
N PRO A 241 -11.56 13.23 -15.67
CA PRO A 241 -12.56 14.07 -16.35
C PRO A 241 -13.26 15.07 -15.44
N ASN A 242 -13.63 14.65 -14.22
CA ASN A 242 -14.32 15.51 -13.25
C ASN A 242 -13.48 16.72 -12.80
N LEU A 243 -12.15 16.66 -12.94
CA LEU A 243 -11.24 17.72 -12.53
C LEU A 243 -10.58 18.44 -13.71
N THR A 244 -10.33 17.74 -14.83
CA THR A 244 -9.83 18.31 -16.09
C THR A 244 -10.91 19.04 -16.90
N GLY A 245 -12.17 18.64 -16.74
CA GLY A 245 -13.28 19.07 -17.60
C GLY A 245 -13.41 18.28 -18.90
N GLU A 246 -12.69 17.16 -19.07
CA GLU A 246 -12.88 16.26 -20.23
C GLU A 246 -14.34 15.79 -20.29
N GLU A 247 -15.00 15.97 -21.44
CA GLU A 247 -16.38 15.54 -21.61
C GLU A 247 -16.51 14.01 -21.60
N VAL A 248 -17.28 13.50 -20.65
CA VAL A 248 -17.64 12.08 -20.55
C VAL A 248 -19.13 11.95 -20.24
N PRO A 249 -19.79 10.83 -20.59
CA PRO A 249 -21.18 10.61 -20.22
C PRO A 249 -21.38 10.66 -18.70
N GLU A 250 -22.52 11.17 -18.27
CA GLU A 250 -22.88 11.35 -16.86
C GLU A 250 -22.62 10.09 -15.98
N PRO A 251 -22.98 8.86 -16.39
CA PRO A 251 -22.69 7.67 -15.57
C PRO A 251 -21.20 7.35 -15.42
N VAL A 252 -20.36 7.83 -16.34
CA VAL A 252 -18.90 7.72 -16.25
C VAL A 252 -18.37 8.78 -15.28
N ALA A 253 -18.82 10.03 -15.40
CA ALA A 253 -18.46 11.10 -14.46
C ALA A 253 -18.78 10.74 -13.01
N GLN A 254 -19.99 10.23 -12.74
CA GLN A 254 -20.45 9.80 -11.42
C GLN A 254 -19.62 8.66 -10.79
N ALA A 255 -18.96 7.85 -11.63
CA ALA A 255 -18.12 6.74 -11.16
C ALA A 255 -16.67 7.14 -10.90
N LEU A 256 -16.27 8.36 -11.29
CA LEU A 256 -14.93 8.90 -11.12
C LEU A 256 -14.84 9.76 -9.85
N VAL A 257 -13.61 9.95 -9.37
CA VAL A 257 -13.35 10.81 -8.20
C VAL A 257 -13.91 12.21 -8.41
N GLY A 258 -14.63 12.72 -7.41
CA GLY A 258 -15.26 14.05 -7.46
C GLY A 258 -14.34 15.14 -6.89
N ARG A 259 -14.54 16.38 -7.36
CA ARG A 259 -13.83 17.57 -6.85
C ARG A 259 -14.04 17.77 -5.35
N GLU A 260 -15.27 17.58 -4.88
CA GLU A 260 -15.65 17.72 -3.46
C GLU A 260 -14.79 16.82 -2.57
N TRP A 261 -14.64 15.54 -2.91
CA TRP A 261 -13.81 14.61 -2.15
C TRP A 261 -12.34 15.03 -2.12
N VAL A 262 -11.80 15.53 -3.24
CA VAL A 262 -10.41 16.01 -3.31
C VAL A 262 -10.19 17.21 -2.38
N GLU A 263 -11.12 18.17 -2.40
CA GLU A 263 -11.07 19.38 -1.55
C GLU A 263 -11.25 19.05 -0.07
N GLU A 264 -12.15 18.12 0.27
CA GLU A 264 -12.32 17.58 1.62
C GLU A 264 -11.03 16.93 2.12
N LYS A 265 -10.41 16.06 1.32
CA LYS A 265 -9.16 15.39 1.71
C LYS A 265 -7.96 16.33 1.77
N ALA A 266 -7.93 17.39 0.97
CA ALA A 266 -6.90 18.42 1.10
C ALA A 266 -6.99 19.13 2.45
N LYS A 267 -8.21 19.48 2.90
CA LYS A 267 -8.45 20.12 4.20
C LYS A 267 -8.23 19.16 5.38
N GLU A 268 -8.66 17.92 5.26
CA GLU A 268 -8.60 16.92 6.34
C GLU A 268 -7.18 16.38 6.55
N TRP A 269 -6.47 16.03 5.47
CA TRP A 269 -5.17 15.37 5.56
C TRP A 269 -3.99 16.33 5.42
N GLY A 270 -4.15 17.43 4.68
CA GLY A 270 -3.06 18.27 4.18
C GLY A 270 -2.44 17.69 2.90
N GLU A 271 -2.07 18.56 1.94
CA GLU A 271 -1.56 18.12 0.62
C GLU A 271 -0.21 17.40 0.70
N ASP A 272 0.61 17.73 1.70
CA ASP A 272 1.90 17.07 1.95
C ASP A 272 1.75 15.68 2.60
N ASN A 273 0.54 15.30 3.02
CA ASN A 273 0.30 14.03 3.70
C ASN A 273 0.52 12.83 2.77
N PRO A 274 1.22 11.76 3.21
CA PRO A 274 1.41 10.55 2.43
C PRO A 274 0.11 9.94 1.85
N LEU A 275 -1.00 10.01 2.60
CA LEU A 275 -2.31 9.56 2.14
C LEU A 275 -2.85 10.44 1.01
N TYR A 276 -2.67 11.76 1.09
CA TYR A 276 -3.07 12.67 0.02
C TYR A 276 -2.21 12.44 -1.22
N ARG A 277 -0.89 12.35 -1.06
CA ARG A 277 0.04 12.04 -2.15
C ARG A 277 -0.31 10.74 -2.88
N SER A 278 -0.60 9.66 -2.15
CA SER A 278 -0.99 8.39 -2.77
C SER A 278 -2.40 8.45 -3.38
N LYS A 279 -3.40 8.79 -2.57
CA LYS A 279 -4.82 8.63 -2.93
C LYS A 279 -5.35 9.74 -3.82
N VAL A 280 -4.76 10.93 -3.80
CA VAL A 280 -5.15 12.06 -4.65
C VAL A 280 -4.14 12.27 -5.76
N LEU A 281 -2.85 12.45 -5.44
CA LEU A 281 -1.85 12.79 -6.46
C LEU A 281 -1.40 11.57 -7.28
N GLY A 282 -1.68 10.34 -6.84
CA GLY A 282 -1.18 9.13 -7.51
C GLY A 282 0.35 9.06 -7.45
N GLU A 283 0.94 9.55 -6.36
CA GLU A 283 2.38 9.60 -6.14
C GLU A 283 2.78 8.73 -4.95
N PHE A 284 3.91 8.05 -5.08
CA PHE A 284 4.50 7.38 -3.94
C PHE A 284 5.02 8.43 -2.97
N SER A 285 4.57 8.35 -1.71
CA SER A 285 5.22 9.05 -0.63
C SER A 285 6.54 8.35 -0.26
N GLU A 286 7.49 9.09 0.28
CA GLU A 286 8.68 8.50 0.93
C GLU A 286 8.31 7.76 2.23
N ASP A 287 7.12 8.05 2.76
CA ASP A 287 6.59 7.50 4.01
C ASP A 287 5.52 6.43 3.80
N ALA A 288 5.53 5.38 4.64
CA ALA A 288 4.46 4.39 4.67
C ALA A 288 3.22 4.95 5.40
N PRO A 289 2.00 4.71 4.90
CA PRO A 289 0.77 5.41 5.28
C PRO A 289 0.35 5.17 6.74
N ASN A 290 0.72 4.03 7.31
CA ASN A 290 0.38 3.64 8.67
C ASN A 290 1.55 3.76 9.66
N ARG A 291 2.65 4.45 9.33
CA ARG A 291 3.64 4.81 10.36
C ARG A 291 3.04 5.82 11.31
N VAL A 292 3.31 5.65 12.61
CA VAL A 292 2.93 6.66 13.60
C VAL A 292 3.63 7.98 13.29
N VAL A 293 4.96 7.93 13.26
CA VAL A 293 5.84 9.06 12.98
C VAL A 293 6.35 8.95 11.55
N ARG A 294 6.25 10.05 10.79
CA ARG A 294 6.67 10.11 9.38
C ARG A 294 8.16 10.48 9.28
N ALA A 295 8.86 9.87 8.35
CA ALA A 295 10.27 10.12 8.07
C ALA A 295 10.51 11.55 7.59
N SER A 296 9.60 12.09 6.78
CA SER A 296 9.62 13.51 6.37
C SER A 296 9.60 14.46 7.58
N ASP A 297 8.69 14.25 8.53
CA ASP A 297 8.58 15.06 9.74
C ASP A 297 9.84 14.95 10.63
N ILE A 298 10.40 13.74 10.77
CA ILE A 298 11.63 13.52 11.54
C ILE A 298 12.86 14.15 10.87
N ALA A 299 13.00 14.03 9.55
CA ALA A 299 14.08 14.65 8.80
C ALA A 299 14.08 16.17 9.01
N ALA A 300 12.89 16.78 9.03
CA ALA A 300 12.73 18.22 9.28
C ALA A 300 13.09 18.65 10.71
N CYS A 301 13.17 17.72 11.67
CA CYS A 301 13.58 17.95 13.06
C CYS A 301 15.10 17.73 13.30
N ARG A 302 15.87 17.41 12.25
CA ARG A 302 17.33 17.18 12.31
C ARG A 302 18.16 18.30 11.67
N ILE A 303 17.53 19.41 11.28
CA ILE A 303 18.19 20.49 10.51
C ILE A 303 18.69 21.60 11.45
N ASP A 304 19.96 21.97 11.24
CA ASP A 304 20.75 23.04 11.85
C ASP A 304 21.59 22.69 13.11
N PRO A 305 22.74 22.00 12.93
CA PRO A 305 23.72 21.79 14.00
C PRO A 305 24.48 23.06 14.41
N GLU A 306 24.38 24.16 13.67
CA GLU A 306 25.13 25.41 13.91
C GLU A 306 24.34 26.42 14.78
N ALA A 307 23.02 26.24 14.91
CA ALA A 307 22.20 27.00 15.84
C ALA A 307 22.56 26.64 17.30
N LYS A 308 23.30 27.53 17.97
CA LYS A 308 23.54 27.45 19.42
C LYS A 308 22.30 27.95 20.17
N PRO A 309 21.50 27.06 20.81
CA PRO A 309 20.36 27.49 21.62
C PRO A 309 20.85 28.32 22.80
N LYS A 310 20.04 29.29 23.25
CA LYS A 310 20.36 30.01 24.49
C LYS A 310 20.23 29.04 25.66
N ALA A 311 20.92 29.32 26.77
CA ALA A 311 20.85 28.45 27.96
C ALA A 311 19.40 28.27 28.47
N GLU A 312 18.57 29.30 28.35
CA GLU A 312 17.14 29.28 28.72
C GLU A 312 16.32 28.32 27.84
N ASP A 313 16.71 28.11 26.58
CA ASP A 313 16.03 27.21 25.64
C ASP A 313 16.34 25.72 25.91
N LEU A 314 17.29 25.44 26.81
CA LEU A 314 17.71 24.10 27.22
C LEU A 314 17.03 23.62 28.51
N GLU A 315 16.18 24.45 29.11
CA GLU A 315 15.34 24.08 30.25
C GLU A 315 13.90 23.75 29.79
N PRO A 316 13.18 22.84 30.47
CA PRO A 316 13.66 22.02 31.58
C PRO A 316 14.61 20.91 31.12
N VAL A 317 15.50 20.47 32.01
CA VAL A 317 16.25 19.21 31.86
C VAL A 317 15.50 18.07 32.53
N GLU A 318 15.13 17.05 31.77
CA GLU A 318 14.32 15.91 32.24
C GLU A 318 14.83 14.58 31.68
N LEU A 319 14.62 13.48 32.41
CA LEU A 319 14.95 12.13 31.98
C LEU A 319 13.68 11.31 31.72
N GLY A 320 13.68 10.53 30.64
CA GLY A 320 12.73 9.46 30.38
C GLY A 320 13.41 8.10 30.48
N VAL A 321 12.74 7.11 31.07
CA VAL A 321 13.31 5.79 31.34
C VAL A 321 12.34 4.72 30.86
N ASP A 322 12.73 3.99 29.80
CA ASP A 322 12.06 2.75 29.39
C ASP A 322 12.81 1.58 30.01
N VAL A 323 12.09 0.74 30.76
CA VAL A 323 12.68 -0.33 31.57
C VAL A 323 12.48 -1.67 30.89
N GLY A 324 13.57 -2.31 30.48
CA GLY A 324 13.57 -3.62 29.86
C GLY A 324 13.28 -4.73 30.87
N GLY A 325 12.41 -5.68 30.51
CA GLY A 325 12.10 -6.86 31.34
C GLY A 325 13.13 -8.00 31.24
N GLY A 326 14.40 -7.69 30.94
CA GLY A 326 15.50 -8.67 30.88
C GLY A 326 15.75 -9.26 29.49
N GLY A 327 14.75 -9.25 28.60
CA GLY A 327 14.92 -9.53 27.16
C GLY A 327 15.17 -8.29 26.30
N ASP A 328 14.74 -7.11 26.77
CA ASP A 328 14.93 -5.80 26.13
C ASP A 328 16.01 -4.98 26.85
N GLU A 329 16.51 -3.93 26.20
CA GLU A 329 17.40 -2.97 26.83
C GLU A 329 16.63 -2.02 27.76
N THR A 330 17.21 -1.67 28.90
CA THR A 330 16.78 -0.51 29.69
C THR A 330 17.48 0.72 29.15
N VAL A 331 16.71 1.75 28.78
CA VAL A 331 17.23 2.99 28.18
C VAL A 331 16.79 4.20 28.98
N ILE A 332 17.74 5.10 29.26
CA ILE A 332 17.50 6.41 29.86
C ILE A 332 17.82 7.45 28.80
N ARG A 333 16.89 8.37 28.54
CA ARG A 333 17.05 9.48 27.60
C ARG A 333 16.90 10.83 28.27
N GLU A 334 17.83 11.72 27.97
CA GLU A 334 17.79 13.12 28.39
C GLU A 334 17.00 13.97 27.39
N ARG A 335 16.22 14.90 27.91
CA ARG A 335 15.66 16.04 27.21
C ARG A 335 16.21 17.32 27.83
N ARG A 336 16.59 18.29 27.00
CA ARG A 336 16.97 19.66 27.38
C ARG A 336 16.12 20.67 26.63
N GLY A 337 15.08 21.19 27.25
CA GLY A 337 14.13 22.10 26.58
C GLY A 337 13.47 21.43 25.39
N ARG A 338 13.79 21.80 24.15
CA ARG A 338 13.29 21.09 22.95
C ARG A 338 14.24 20.00 22.42
N ARG A 339 15.46 19.93 22.94
CA ARG A 339 16.55 19.12 22.40
C ARG A 339 16.59 17.73 23.01
N ALA A 340 16.69 16.70 22.17
CA ALA A 340 17.04 15.35 22.59
C ALA A 340 18.53 15.27 22.94
N GLY A 341 18.83 14.77 24.14
CA GLY A 341 20.16 14.78 24.74
C GLY A 341 20.81 13.41 24.81
N ARG A 342 21.62 13.22 25.87
CA ARG A 342 22.39 12.00 26.11
C ARG A 342 21.52 10.76 26.32
N GLU A 343 22.20 9.62 26.30
CA GLU A 343 21.64 8.31 26.59
C GLU A 343 22.51 7.56 27.59
N TRP A 344 21.85 6.76 28.43
CA TRP A 344 22.46 5.71 29.23
C TRP A 344 21.70 4.40 28.99
N ARG A 345 22.41 3.27 28.96
CA ARG A 345 21.83 1.94 28.71
C ARG A 345 22.28 0.93 29.74
N ALA A 346 21.42 -0.04 30.01
CA ALA A 346 21.77 -1.26 30.72
C ALA A 346 20.99 -2.45 30.16
N HIS A 347 21.62 -3.62 30.12
CA HIS A 347 20.96 -4.87 29.80
C HIS A 347 20.70 -5.66 31.08
N THR A 348 19.66 -5.26 31.81
CA THR A 348 19.25 -5.87 33.07
C THR A 348 17.81 -5.50 33.40
N ASP A 349 17.14 -6.40 34.11
CA ASP A 349 15.82 -6.27 34.72
C ASP A 349 15.86 -6.00 36.22
N ARG A 350 17.05 -5.72 36.79
CA ARG A 350 17.24 -5.60 38.24
C ARG A 350 17.12 -4.13 38.68
N PRO A 351 16.08 -3.73 39.45
CA PRO A 351 15.89 -2.36 39.89
C PRO A 351 17.10 -1.76 40.62
N GLU A 352 17.79 -2.57 41.44
CA GLU A 352 18.99 -2.21 42.20
C GLU A 352 20.21 -1.92 41.33
N LYS A 353 20.20 -2.30 40.05
CA LYS A 353 21.22 -1.93 39.05
C LYS A 353 20.79 -0.73 38.21
N ILE A 354 19.49 -0.62 37.91
CA ILE A 354 18.93 0.45 37.10
C ILE A 354 18.90 1.78 37.87
N ALA A 355 18.49 1.78 39.14
CA ALA A 355 18.38 3.00 39.94
C ALA A 355 19.74 3.73 40.12
N PRO A 356 20.88 3.05 40.38
CA PRO A 356 22.19 3.69 40.36
C PRO A 356 22.57 4.32 39.01
N LEU A 357 22.19 3.69 37.88
CA LEU A 357 22.43 4.25 36.55
C LEU A 357 21.59 5.53 36.32
N VAL A 358 20.33 5.53 36.74
CA VAL A 358 19.49 6.76 36.72
C VAL A 358 20.08 7.84 37.61
N LEU A 359 20.62 7.49 38.79
CA LEU A 359 21.30 8.45 39.67
C LEU A 359 22.56 9.04 39.02
N GLN A 360 23.33 8.23 38.29
CA GLN A 360 24.46 8.70 37.49
C GLN A 360 23.96 9.70 36.42
N ALA A 361 22.94 9.32 35.65
CA ALA A 361 22.34 10.20 34.64
C ALA A 361 21.84 11.51 35.24
N LEU A 362 21.22 11.49 36.42
CA LEU A 362 20.79 12.69 37.16
C LEU A 362 21.96 13.61 37.51
N LYS A 363 23.08 13.05 38.00
CA LYS A 363 24.27 13.83 38.35
C LYS A 363 24.93 14.46 37.13
N GLU A 364 25.00 13.73 36.02
CA GLU A 364 25.61 14.19 34.77
C GLU A 364 24.73 15.20 34.01
N SER A 365 23.40 15.13 34.18
CA SER A 365 22.43 15.99 33.51
C SER A 365 21.99 17.21 34.31
N GLY A 366 21.91 17.09 35.63
CA GLY A 366 21.22 18.08 36.46
C GLY A 366 19.69 18.04 36.27
N ALA A 367 19.13 16.94 35.75
CA ALA A 367 17.71 16.86 35.45
C ALA A 367 16.82 17.02 36.71
N GLY A 368 15.77 17.83 36.57
CA GLY A 368 14.81 18.11 37.64
C GLY A 368 13.70 17.06 37.77
N ALA A 369 13.51 16.20 36.76
CA ALA A 369 12.50 15.15 36.78
C ALA A 369 12.97 13.87 36.06
N VAL A 370 12.47 12.73 36.52
CA VAL A 370 12.65 11.41 35.91
C VAL A 370 11.29 10.78 35.69
N LYS A 371 10.99 10.39 34.45
CA LYS A 371 9.72 9.79 34.04
C LYS A 371 9.99 8.35 33.64
N VAL A 372 9.46 7.41 34.40
CA VAL A 372 9.78 5.98 34.28
C VAL A 372 8.53 5.24 33.81
N ASP A 373 8.64 4.39 32.78
CA ASP A 373 7.56 3.45 32.48
C ASP A 373 7.35 2.55 33.70
N SER A 374 6.18 2.64 34.32
CA SER A 374 5.91 1.93 35.57
C SER A 374 5.48 0.48 35.37
N ILE A 375 5.33 0.01 34.14
CA ILE A 375 4.92 -1.37 33.85
C ILE A 375 6.03 -2.35 34.28
N GLY A 376 5.64 -3.41 34.99
CA GLY A 376 6.55 -4.49 35.39
C GLY A 376 7.69 -4.01 36.31
N VAL A 377 8.93 -4.22 35.87
CA VAL A 377 10.16 -3.89 36.61
C VAL A 377 10.24 -2.40 36.99
N GLY A 378 9.68 -1.51 36.17
CA GLY A 378 9.77 -0.08 36.37
C GLY A 378 9.12 0.41 37.67
N PHE A 379 8.11 -0.28 38.20
CA PHE A 379 7.56 0.02 39.53
C PHE A 379 8.61 -0.12 40.64
N GLY A 380 9.46 -1.15 40.57
CA GLY A 380 10.56 -1.35 41.50
C GLY A 380 11.62 -0.25 41.39
N VAL A 381 11.96 0.14 40.15
CA VAL A 381 12.91 1.25 39.90
C VAL A 381 12.41 2.56 40.51
N ILE A 382 11.12 2.86 40.38
CA ILE A 382 10.50 4.04 41.01
C ILE A 382 10.64 4.00 42.53
N GLY A 383 10.43 2.83 43.15
CA GLY A 383 10.61 2.63 44.59
C GLY A 383 12.04 2.93 45.03
N GLU A 384 13.03 2.35 44.35
CA GLU A 384 14.45 2.58 44.64
C GLU A 384 14.86 4.05 44.47
N LEU A 385 14.39 4.73 43.43
CA LEU A 385 14.66 6.15 43.23
C LEU A 385 14.05 7.01 44.35
N ARG A 386 12.83 6.70 44.81
CA ARG A 386 12.23 7.41 45.95
C ARG A 386 12.99 7.15 47.26
N ASN A 387 13.51 5.95 47.46
CA ASN A 387 14.37 5.64 48.61
C ASN A 387 15.70 6.43 48.54
N LEU A 388 16.31 6.55 47.36
CA LEU A 388 17.51 7.36 47.17
C LEU A 388 17.22 8.85 47.40
N ALA A 389 16.04 9.35 47.02
CA ALA A 389 15.61 10.71 47.31
C ALA A 389 15.47 10.96 48.82
N SER A 390 14.86 10.03 49.57
CA SER A 390 14.70 10.17 51.04
C SER A 390 16.04 10.14 51.78
N GLN A 391 17.06 9.52 51.20
CA GLN A 391 18.45 9.55 51.69
C GLN A 391 19.23 10.81 51.24
N GLY A 392 18.58 11.76 50.56
CA GLY A 392 19.21 12.99 50.08
C GLY A 392 20.20 12.77 48.92
N LYS A 393 20.14 11.64 48.21
CA LYS A 393 21.05 11.35 47.09
C LYS A 393 20.69 12.12 45.81
N HIS A 394 19.43 12.54 45.68
CA HIS A 394 18.97 13.46 44.64
C HIS A 394 17.69 14.19 45.07
N SER A 395 17.33 15.26 44.37
CA SER A 395 16.09 16.03 44.58
C SER A 395 15.11 15.97 43.40
N ALA A 396 15.44 15.23 42.34
CA ALA A 396 14.60 15.12 41.15
C ALA A 396 13.21 14.53 41.43
N ARG A 397 12.18 15.06 40.76
CA ARG A 397 10.80 14.57 40.82
C ARG A 397 10.66 13.26 40.05
N ILE A 398 10.27 12.18 40.73
CA ILE A 398 10.06 10.87 40.11
C ILE A 398 8.59 10.69 39.72
N VAL A 399 8.35 10.52 38.41
CA VAL A 399 7.02 10.35 37.80
C VAL A 399 6.92 8.94 37.23
N GLY A 400 6.00 8.13 37.76
CA GLY A 400 5.64 6.85 37.14
C GLY A 400 4.64 7.08 36.02
N VAL A 401 4.88 6.47 34.86
CA VAL A 401 4.01 6.56 33.68
C VAL A 401 3.60 5.16 33.29
N ASN A 402 2.33 4.81 33.47
CA ASN A 402 1.81 3.52 33.04
C ASN A 402 1.27 3.64 31.62
N VAL A 403 2.07 3.30 30.61
CA VAL A 403 1.67 3.45 29.19
C VAL A 403 0.51 2.52 28.79
N GLY A 404 0.18 1.52 29.61
CA GLY A 404 -0.95 0.62 29.43
C GLY A 404 -2.28 1.19 29.92
N GLU A 405 -2.27 2.28 30.69
CA GLU A 405 -3.49 2.90 31.21
C GLU A 405 -4.31 3.62 30.14
N LYS A 406 -5.52 4.04 30.52
CA LYS A 406 -6.43 4.80 29.66
C LYS A 406 -5.80 6.17 29.32
N SER A 407 -5.87 6.56 28.05
CA SER A 407 -5.43 7.88 27.58
C SER A 407 -6.28 9.01 28.14
N SER A 408 -5.76 10.23 28.14
CA SER A 408 -6.51 11.46 28.45
C SER A 408 -7.62 11.76 27.44
N GLN A 409 -7.49 11.25 26.21
CA GLN A 409 -8.49 11.33 25.13
C GLN A 409 -8.98 9.93 24.74
N PRO A 410 -9.77 9.27 25.60
CA PRO A 410 -10.13 7.85 25.44
C PRO A 410 -11.06 7.53 24.27
N ASP A 411 -11.68 8.56 23.69
CA ASP A 411 -12.47 8.44 22.45
C ASP A 411 -11.58 8.48 21.21
N LYS A 412 -10.33 8.96 21.34
CA LYS A 412 -9.36 9.08 20.25
C LYS A 412 -8.28 8.00 20.30
N PHE A 413 -7.79 7.66 21.50
CA PHE A 413 -6.68 6.73 21.68
C PHE A 413 -7.10 5.49 22.48
N LYS A 414 -6.60 4.32 22.10
CA LYS A 414 -6.85 3.07 22.81
C LYS A 414 -6.28 3.09 24.24
N ASN A 415 -5.07 3.63 24.40
CA ASN A 415 -4.33 3.69 25.66
C ASN A 415 -3.31 4.85 25.66
N LEU A 416 -2.67 5.07 26.81
CA LEU A 416 -1.69 6.14 26.99
C LEU A 416 -0.47 5.97 26.08
N ARG A 417 -0.04 4.74 25.76
CA ARG A 417 1.01 4.49 24.77
C ARG A 417 0.64 5.12 23.42
N ALA A 418 -0.58 4.86 22.93
CA ALA A 418 -1.04 5.41 21.67
C ALA A 418 -1.08 6.94 21.70
N GLU A 419 -1.55 7.52 22.80
CA GLU A 419 -1.55 8.98 22.99
C GLU A 419 -0.13 9.58 22.99
N ILE A 420 0.80 9.00 23.75
CA ILE A 420 2.19 9.48 23.82
C ILE A 420 2.84 9.44 22.43
N TRP A 421 2.76 8.30 21.77
CA TRP A 421 3.31 8.14 20.42
C TRP A 421 2.68 9.10 19.40
N TRP A 422 1.39 9.39 19.52
CA TRP A 422 0.70 10.29 18.60
C TRP A 422 0.91 11.77 18.90
N GLU A 423 0.70 12.21 20.13
CA GLU A 423 0.76 13.63 20.49
C GLU A 423 2.21 14.12 20.62
N ILE A 424 3.10 13.26 21.09
CA ILE A 424 4.53 13.58 21.26
C ILE A 424 5.30 13.15 20.02
N GLY A 425 5.31 11.86 19.68
CA GLY A 425 6.13 11.35 18.58
C GLY A 425 5.76 11.95 17.25
N ARG A 426 4.51 11.75 16.81
CA ARG A 426 4.00 12.34 15.57
C ARG A 426 3.81 13.84 15.73
N GLY A 427 3.08 14.25 16.76
CA GLY A 427 2.70 15.63 16.97
C GLY A 427 3.90 16.57 17.08
N LEU A 428 4.94 16.30 17.89
CA LEU A 428 6.11 17.19 17.93
C LEU A 428 6.88 17.21 16.61
N SER A 429 6.98 16.07 15.92
CA SER A 429 7.68 16.02 14.62
C SER A 429 6.99 16.92 13.58
N GLU A 430 5.66 16.83 13.46
CA GLU A 430 4.86 17.62 12.50
C GLU A 430 5.04 19.13 12.67
N ARG A 431 5.11 19.63 13.91
CA ARG A 431 5.24 21.07 14.24
C ARG A 431 6.68 21.49 14.49
N LYS A 432 7.69 20.64 14.22
CA LYS A 432 9.11 20.91 14.54
C LYS A 432 9.29 21.32 16.01
N GLY A 433 8.54 20.68 16.89
CA GLY A 433 8.45 20.98 18.32
C GLY A 433 9.61 20.44 19.16
N TRP A 434 10.47 19.64 18.55
CA TRP A 434 11.68 19.10 19.16
C TRP A 434 12.87 19.14 18.19
N ASP A 435 14.07 19.12 18.75
CA ASP A 435 15.36 19.11 18.05
C ASP A 435 16.02 17.73 18.26
N LEU A 436 16.19 17.01 17.15
CA LEU A 436 16.78 15.67 17.09
C LEU A 436 18.19 15.67 16.46
N SER A 437 18.77 16.86 16.19
CA SER A 437 20.03 17.02 15.47
C SER A 437 21.28 16.64 16.27
N SER A 438 21.19 16.68 17.61
CA SER A 438 22.36 16.62 18.50
C SER A 438 22.52 15.30 19.27
N MET A 439 21.87 14.21 18.84
CA MET A 439 22.02 12.90 19.48
C MET A 439 23.25 12.16 18.92
N ALA A 440 24.10 11.62 19.79
CA ALA A 440 25.28 10.85 19.37
C ALA A 440 24.95 9.54 18.60
N ASN A 441 23.70 9.09 18.68
CA ASN A 441 23.17 7.89 18.06
C ASN A 441 21.81 8.17 17.39
N ASP A 442 21.70 9.37 16.82
CA ASP A 442 20.53 9.87 16.11
C ASP A 442 19.93 8.85 15.15
N ASP A 443 20.73 8.17 14.32
CA ASP A 443 20.23 7.21 13.34
C ASP A 443 19.54 6.00 13.96
N THR A 444 20.01 5.52 15.12
CA THR A 444 19.37 4.39 15.82
C THR A 444 18.03 4.80 16.43
N THR A 445 17.99 5.96 17.09
CA THR A 445 16.75 6.48 17.69
C THR A 445 15.72 6.87 16.63
N VAL A 446 16.17 7.49 15.55
CA VAL A 446 15.31 7.81 14.39
C VAL A 446 14.74 6.53 13.79
N ALA A 447 15.56 5.49 13.58
CA ALA A 447 15.06 4.21 13.09
C ALA A 447 14.00 3.59 14.01
N GLN A 448 14.13 3.77 15.33
CA GLN A 448 13.11 3.32 16.29
C GLN A 448 11.86 4.21 16.29
N LEU A 449 11.97 5.53 16.13
CA LEU A 449 10.81 6.44 16.00
C LEU A 449 9.98 6.14 14.75
N LEU A 450 10.63 5.73 13.67
CA LEU A 450 9.96 5.37 12.40
C LEU A 450 9.39 3.95 12.40
N ALA A 451 9.70 3.12 13.40
CA ALA A 451 9.35 1.71 13.40
C ALA A 451 7.86 1.42 13.66
N PRO A 452 7.18 2.05 14.65
CA PRO A 452 5.83 1.67 15.00
C PRO A 452 4.81 2.01 13.92
N LEU A 453 3.92 1.06 13.68
CA LEU A 453 2.73 1.26 12.88
C LEU A 453 1.55 1.64 13.77
N TRP A 454 0.50 2.21 13.19
CA TRP A 454 -0.79 2.39 13.84
C TRP A 454 -1.90 1.77 13.02
N ASP A 455 -2.98 1.45 13.72
CA ASP A 455 -4.24 0.97 13.17
C ASP A 455 -5.41 1.55 13.98
N VAL A 456 -6.63 1.24 13.58
CA VAL A 456 -7.86 1.61 14.27
C VAL A 456 -8.44 0.38 14.95
N ASP A 457 -8.72 0.48 16.26
CA ASP A 457 -9.36 -0.62 16.99
C ASP A 457 -10.85 -0.76 16.63
N ALA A 458 -11.50 -1.80 17.15
CA ALA A 458 -12.92 -2.07 16.88
C ALA A 458 -13.87 -0.93 17.32
N GLN A 459 -13.40 -0.01 18.16
CA GLN A 459 -14.14 1.14 18.65
C GLN A 459 -13.80 2.43 17.88
N GLY A 460 -13.02 2.36 16.80
CA GLY A 460 -12.66 3.53 16.00
C GLY A 460 -11.50 4.35 16.57
N ARG A 461 -10.78 3.85 17.58
CA ARG A 461 -9.70 4.58 18.26
C ARG A 461 -8.34 4.22 17.68
N ILE A 462 -7.42 5.18 17.71
CA ILE A 462 -6.03 4.97 17.30
C ILE A 462 -5.36 3.99 18.26
N GLN A 463 -4.81 2.93 17.68
CA GLN A 463 -3.99 1.93 18.34
C GLN A 463 -2.60 1.93 17.72
N VAL A 464 -1.57 2.09 18.54
CA VAL A 464 -0.17 1.90 18.13
C VAL A 464 0.21 0.43 18.27
N GLU A 465 1.01 -0.07 17.33
CA GLU A 465 1.54 -1.43 17.29
C GLU A 465 2.18 -1.80 18.64
N PRO A 466 1.78 -2.93 19.26
CA PRO A 466 2.37 -3.39 20.50
C PRO A 466 3.87 -3.66 20.38
N LYS A 467 4.63 -3.41 21.45
CA LYS A 467 6.09 -3.60 21.52
C LYS A 467 6.53 -5.00 21.08
N ASP A 468 5.83 -6.04 21.54
CA ASP A 468 6.13 -7.43 21.18
C ASP A 468 5.93 -7.73 19.68
N GLU A 469 4.96 -7.08 19.01
CA GLU A 469 4.75 -7.23 17.56
C GLU A 469 5.85 -6.51 16.77
N ILE A 470 6.29 -5.34 17.23
CA ILE A 470 7.47 -4.65 16.67
C ILE A 470 8.70 -5.55 16.79
N ARG A 471 8.92 -6.18 17.95
CA ARG A 471 10.05 -7.10 18.18
C ARG A 471 9.98 -8.30 17.24
N LYS A 472 8.80 -8.91 17.05
CA LYS A 472 8.61 -10.02 16.09
C LYS A 472 8.92 -9.60 14.65
N ARG A 473 8.52 -8.39 14.25
CA ARG A 473 8.68 -7.89 12.88
C ARG A 473 10.11 -7.41 12.56
N LEU A 474 10.80 -6.81 13.53
CA LEU A 474 12.09 -6.13 13.32
C LEU A 474 13.27 -6.76 14.06
N GLY A 475 13.03 -7.76 14.90
CA GLY A 475 14.04 -8.39 15.75
C GLY A 475 14.53 -7.52 16.91
N ARG A 476 13.90 -6.35 17.15
CA ARG A 476 14.28 -5.40 18.21
C ARG A 476 13.11 -4.55 18.67
N SER A 477 13.19 -4.08 19.91
CA SER A 477 12.23 -3.16 20.52
C SER A 477 12.60 -1.68 20.29
N PRO A 478 11.64 -0.74 20.30
CA PRO A 478 11.91 0.69 20.14
C PRO A 478 12.26 1.38 21.48
N ASP A 479 13.10 0.77 22.31
CA ASP A 479 13.31 1.16 23.72
C ASP A 479 13.80 2.61 23.88
N ASN A 480 14.68 3.06 23.00
CA ASN A 480 15.24 4.40 23.03
C ASN A 480 14.23 5.45 22.57
N ALA A 481 13.39 5.12 21.57
CA ALA A 481 12.28 5.99 21.19
C ALA A 481 11.24 6.10 22.30
N ASP A 482 10.87 4.98 22.95
CA ASP A 482 9.95 4.98 24.10
C ASP A 482 10.50 5.84 25.27
N ALA A 483 11.79 5.69 25.60
CA ALA A 483 12.46 6.51 26.62
C ALA A 483 12.47 8.00 26.25
N LEU A 484 12.72 8.34 24.98
CA LEU A 484 12.69 9.72 24.50
C LEU A 484 11.29 10.33 24.63
N LEU A 485 10.25 9.59 24.22
CA LEU A 485 8.86 10.05 24.34
C LEU A 485 8.46 10.26 25.79
N LEU A 486 8.90 9.40 26.71
CA LEU A 486 8.72 9.59 28.15
C LEU A 486 9.42 10.87 28.64
N ALA A 487 10.64 11.16 28.18
CA ALA A 487 11.35 12.38 28.55
C ALA A 487 10.55 13.62 28.14
N PHE A 488 9.86 13.57 27.00
CA PHE A 488 9.00 14.65 26.52
C PHE A 488 7.58 14.66 27.12
N TYR A 489 7.16 13.60 27.81
CA TYR A 489 5.82 13.49 28.37
C TYR A 489 5.61 14.44 29.55
N SER A 490 4.58 15.28 29.45
CA SER A 490 4.09 16.11 30.55
C SER A 490 2.66 15.68 30.88
N GLY A 491 2.50 14.77 31.84
CA GLY A 491 1.18 14.38 32.34
C GLY A 491 0.36 15.63 32.66
N SER A 492 -0.87 15.72 32.13
CA SER A 492 -1.62 16.96 32.05
C SER A 492 -1.74 17.69 33.40
N ARG A 493 -1.09 18.85 33.50
CA ARG A 493 -1.72 20.12 33.89
C ARG A 493 -0.75 21.25 33.57
N THR A 494 -0.98 21.93 32.44
CA THR A 494 -1.27 23.38 32.34
C THR A 494 -1.37 23.76 30.87
N ARG A 495 -2.54 24.29 30.47
CA ARG A 495 -2.68 25.09 29.24
C ARG A 495 -1.74 26.29 29.38
N VAL A 496 -0.60 26.28 28.69
CA VAL A 496 0.12 27.53 28.45
C VAL A 496 -0.63 28.24 27.32
N ARG A 497 -1.46 29.22 27.70
CA ARG A 497 -1.88 30.28 26.79
C ARG A 497 -0.62 31.10 26.49
N TRP A 498 -0.14 31.01 25.25
CA TRP A 498 0.73 32.05 24.72
C TRP A 498 -0.20 33.18 24.25
N LEU A 499 -0.01 34.36 24.83
CA LEU A 499 -0.56 35.63 24.33
C LEU A 499 0.02 35.93 22.96
#